data_AF-A0A2I0CXG6-F1
#
_entry.id   AF-A0A2I0CXG6-F1
#
_cell.length_a   1.000
_cell.length_b   1.000
_cell.length_c   1.000
_cell.angle_alpha   90.00
_cell.angle_beta   90.00
_cell.angle_gamma   90.00
#
_symmetry.space_group_name_H-M   'P 1'
#
loop_
_entity.id
_entity.type
_entity.pdbx_description
1 polymer ?
#
loop_
_entity_poly.entity_id
_entity_poly.type
_entity_poly.pdbx_seq_one_letter_code
_entity_poly.pdbx_strand_id
1 'polypeptide(L)'
;LKRIFFHKREFLSFLRFALIFNILFFSTMLYLVEYDAQPDKFSSIPAAMWCAVMTVTTVGYGDIYPVTVAGKIITGLVTITGVILLAVPAAILASGFMEERERMRHMMSDRHASLHSELELVERAGMLRDKGILSDQEFEEYKARIRNK
;
A
#
# COMPACT_ATOMS: atom_id res chain seq x y z
N LEU A 1 2.75 -8.82 5.43
CA LEU A 1 1.72 -8.87 4.36
C LEU A 1 0.43 -9.62 4.74
N LYS A 2 0.44 -10.94 5.05
CA LYS A 2 -0.80 -11.71 5.32
C LYS A 2 -1.65 -11.20 6.51
N ARG A 3 -1.03 -10.70 7.59
CA ARG A 3 -1.72 -10.23 8.80
C ARG A 3 -2.48 -8.90 8.59
N ILE A 4 -1.92 -7.97 7.82
CA ILE A 4 -2.56 -6.70 7.43
C ILE A 4 -3.73 -6.97 6.47
N PHE A 5 -3.55 -7.89 5.52
CA PHE A 5 -4.58 -8.23 4.54
C PHE A 5 -5.79 -8.91 5.17
N PHE A 6 -5.60 -9.68 6.25
CA PHE A 6 -6.71 -10.35 6.94
C PHE A 6 -7.61 -9.38 7.71
N HIS A 7 -7.05 -8.41 8.43
CA HIS A 7 -7.84 -7.36 9.10
C HIS A 7 -8.48 -6.37 8.11
N LYS A 8 -7.90 -6.20 6.93
CA LYS A 8 -8.42 -5.28 5.90
C LYS A 8 -9.26 -5.96 4.82
N ARG A 9 -9.48 -7.29 4.88
CA ARG A 9 -10.20 -8.03 3.84
C ARG A 9 -11.67 -7.59 3.72
N GLU A 10 -12.33 -7.38 4.86
CA GLU A 10 -13.71 -6.89 4.91
C GLU A 10 -13.80 -5.48 4.34
N PHE A 11 -12.86 -4.62 4.71
CA PHE A 11 -12.76 -3.26 4.18
C PHE A 11 -12.48 -3.21 2.67
N LEU A 12 -11.62 -4.10 2.15
CA LEU A 12 -11.39 -4.25 0.71
C LEU A 12 -12.61 -4.81 -0.03
N SER A 13 -13.45 -5.61 0.64
CA SER A 13 -14.73 -6.08 0.08
C SER A 13 -15.74 -4.95 0.02
N PHE A 14 -15.86 -4.17 1.10
CA PHE A 14 -16.68 -2.96 1.16
C PHE A 14 -16.26 -1.95 0.07
N LEU A 15 -14.96 -1.70 -0.07
CA LEU A 15 -14.44 -0.79 -1.09
C LEU A 15 -14.81 -1.24 -2.51
N ARG A 16 -14.66 -2.54 -2.82
CA ARG A 16 -15.06 -3.09 -4.12
C ARG A 16 -16.55 -2.91 -4.37
N PHE A 17 -17.37 -3.17 -3.36
CA PHE A 17 -18.82 -2.99 -3.44
C PHE A 17 -19.18 -1.51 -3.65
N ALA A 18 -18.52 -0.60 -2.91
CA ALA A 18 -18.69 0.84 -3.04
C ALA A 18 -18.30 1.35 -4.43
N LEU A 19 -17.22 0.81 -5.03
CA LEU A 19 -16.80 1.18 -6.39
C LEU A 19 -17.81 0.74 -7.44
N ILE A 20 -18.31 -0.51 -7.36
CA ILE A 20 -19.35 -1.01 -8.27
C ILE A 20 -20.63 -0.20 -8.13
N PHE A 21 -21.06 0.07 -6.89
CA PHE A 21 -22.23 0.88 -6.61
C PHE A 21 -22.08 2.30 -7.16
N ASN A 22 -20.92 2.94 -6.94
CA ASN A 22 -20.61 4.28 -7.44
C ASN A 22 -20.72 4.33 -8.97
N ILE A 23 -20.10 3.37 -9.68
CA ILE A 23 -20.19 3.28 -11.14
C ILE A 23 -21.64 3.13 -11.58
N LEU A 24 -22.39 2.17 -11.03
CA LEU A 24 -23.78 1.93 -11.43
C LEU A 24 -24.66 3.16 -11.19
N PHE A 25 -24.59 3.73 -9.99
CA PHE A 25 -25.38 4.89 -9.59
C PHE A 25 -25.16 6.08 -10.55
N PHE A 26 -23.91 6.42 -10.81
CA PHE A 26 -23.60 7.55 -11.67
C PHE A 26 -23.83 7.28 -13.16
N SER A 27 -23.69 6.03 -13.60
CA SER A 27 -24.03 5.64 -14.97
C SER A 27 -25.52 5.81 -15.24
N THR A 28 -26.37 5.45 -14.28
CA THR A 28 -27.82 5.71 -14.37
C THR A 28 -28.10 7.21 -14.42
N MET A 29 -27.47 8.02 -13.56
CA MET A 29 -27.66 9.47 -13.61
C MET A 29 -27.20 10.10 -14.93
N LEU A 30 -26.03 9.69 -15.44
CA LEU A 30 -25.51 10.17 -16.72
C LEU A 30 -26.42 9.80 -17.88
N TYR A 31 -26.92 8.56 -17.92
CA TYR A 31 -27.90 8.14 -18.91
C TYR A 31 -29.13 9.05 -18.89
N LEU A 32 -29.70 9.32 -17.72
CA LEU A 32 -30.91 10.14 -17.59
C LEU A 32 -30.73 11.59 -18.07
N VAL A 33 -29.54 12.18 -17.90
CA VAL A 33 -29.32 13.59 -18.27
C VAL A 33 -28.68 13.77 -19.64
N GLU A 34 -28.04 12.75 -20.20
CA GLU A 34 -27.35 12.83 -21.50
C GLU A 34 -28.08 12.12 -22.64
N TYR A 35 -29.05 11.24 -22.35
CA TYR A 35 -29.76 10.48 -23.40
C TYR A 35 -30.38 11.39 -24.47
N ASP A 36 -31.07 12.45 -24.07
CA ASP A 36 -31.73 13.37 -25.02
C ASP A 36 -30.72 14.16 -25.86
N ALA A 37 -29.54 14.47 -25.30
CA ALA A 37 -28.50 15.25 -25.98
C ALA A 37 -27.61 14.39 -26.88
N GLN A 38 -27.39 13.13 -26.50
CA GLN A 38 -26.45 12.21 -27.15
C GLN A 38 -26.98 10.76 -27.15
N PRO A 39 -28.10 10.47 -27.81
CA PRO A 39 -28.76 9.16 -27.73
C PRO A 39 -27.91 8.02 -28.28
N ASP A 40 -27.05 8.29 -29.27
CA ASP A 40 -26.14 7.28 -29.85
C ASP A 40 -25.02 6.88 -28.87
N LYS A 41 -24.55 7.83 -28.04
CA LYS A 41 -23.45 7.59 -27.09
C LYS A 41 -23.94 7.11 -25.73
N PHE A 42 -25.03 7.69 -25.23
CA PHE A 42 -25.67 7.32 -23.97
C PHE A 42 -26.90 6.45 -24.24
N SER A 43 -26.80 5.48 -25.15
CA SER A 43 -27.92 4.65 -25.64
C SER A 43 -28.52 3.71 -24.60
N SER A 44 -27.78 3.39 -23.53
CA SER A 44 -28.23 2.52 -22.45
C SER A 44 -27.38 2.77 -21.19
N ILE A 45 -27.84 2.27 -20.03
CA ILE A 45 -27.06 2.36 -18.79
C ILE A 45 -25.67 1.69 -18.94
N PRO A 46 -25.52 0.49 -19.55
CA PRO A 46 -24.20 -0.07 -19.82
C PRO A 46 -23.30 0.79 -20.73
N ALA A 47 -23.87 1.49 -21.72
CA ALA A 47 -23.10 2.43 -22.53
C ALA A 47 -22.60 3.62 -21.70
N ALA A 48 -23.45 4.16 -20.80
CA ALA A 48 -23.04 5.18 -19.84
C ALA A 48 -22.00 4.68 -18.81
N MET A 49 -22.05 3.39 -18.45
CA MET A 49 -21.05 2.75 -17.57
C MET A 49 -19.64 2.82 -18.15
N TRP A 50 -19.48 2.74 -19.47
CA TRP A 50 -18.18 2.94 -20.09
C TRP A 50 -17.60 4.32 -19.74
N CYS A 51 -18.40 5.38 -19.92
CA CYS A 51 -18.00 6.75 -19.53
C CYS A 51 -17.65 6.85 -18.04
N ALA A 52 -18.47 6.27 -17.17
CA ALA A 52 -18.23 6.28 -15.72
C ALA A 52 -16.95 5.53 -15.31
N VAL A 53 -16.70 4.34 -15.87
CA VAL A 53 -15.49 3.55 -15.62
C VAL A 53 -14.24 4.33 -16.04
N MET A 54 -14.27 4.89 -17.25
CA MET A 54 -13.14 5.67 -17.79
C MET A 54 -12.86 6.94 -16.99
N THR A 55 -13.90 7.53 -16.41
CA THR A 55 -13.80 8.70 -15.52
C THR A 55 -13.22 8.31 -14.16
N VAL A 56 -13.78 7.29 -13.50
CA VAL A 56 -13.33 6.83 -12.17
C VAL A 56 -11.87 6.35 -12.21
N THR A 57 -11.48 5.67 -13.28
CA THR A 57 -10.11 5.19 -13.48
C THR A 57 -9.15 6.29 -13.96
N THR A 58 -9.65 7.50 -14.22
CA THR A 58 -8.89 8.64 -14.73
C THR A 58 -8.21 8.42 -16.08
N VAL A 59 -8.65 7.40 -16.84
CA VAL A 59 -8.11 7.10 -18.19
C VAL A 59 -8.66 8.09 -19.22
N GLY A 60 -9.98 8.29 -19.24
CA GLY A 60 -10.64 9.33 -20.03
C GLY A 60 -10.28 9.39 -21.53
N TYR A 61 -10.56 8.33 -22.31
CA TYR A 61 -10.30 8.34 -23.77
C TYR A 61 -10.99 9.48 -24.53
N GLY A 62 -12.09 10.01 -24.02
CA GLY A 62 -12.81 11.14 -24.61
C GLY A 62 -13.72 10.78 -25.79
N ASP A 63 -13.96 9.48 -26.02
CA ASP A 63 -14.92 8.96 -26.99
C ASP A 63 -16.37 9.21 -26.55
N ILE A 64 -16.67 8.99 -25.27
CA ILE A 64 -17.96 9.27 -24.63
C ILE A 64 -17.76 10.19 -23.43
N TYR A 65 -18.42 11.35 -23.45
CA TYR A 65 -18.37 12.34 -22.37
C TYR A 65 -19.67 13.15 -22.32
N PRO A 66 -20.08 13.66 -21.14
CA PRO A 66 -21.28 14.46 -21.02
C PRO A 66 -21.12 15.84 -21.68
N VAL A 67 -22.14 16.29 -22.41
CA VAL A 67 -22.17 17.63 -23.00
C VAL A 67 -23.08 18.58 -22.22
N THR A 68 -24.05 18.05 -21.48
CA THR A 68 -25.00 18.84 -20.70
C THR A 68 -24.34 19.42 -19.44
N VAL A 69 -24.91 20.52 -18.93
CA VAL A 69 -24.45 21.14 -17.68
C VAL A 69 -24.59 20.18 -16.51
N ALA A 70 -25.74 19.48 -16.42
CA ALA A 70 -25.98 18.50 -15.38
C ALA A 70 -25.00 17.31 -15.46
N GLY A 71 -24.78 16.77 -16.66
CA GLY A 71 -23.82 15.68 -16.88
C GLY A 71 -22.40 16.06 -16.49
N LYS A 72 -21.95 17.29 -16.80
CA LYS A 72 -20.63 17.80 -16.38
C LYS A 72 -20.49 17.90 -14.86
N ILE A 73 -21.53 18.37 -14.15
CA ILE A 73 -21.53 18.41 -12.68
C ILE A 73 -21.44 16.99 -12.11
N ILE A 74 -22.25 16.06 -12.65
CA ILE A 74 -22.27 14.66 -12.24
C ILE A 74 -20.90 14.01 -12.44
N THR A 75 -20.28 14.18 -13.61
CA THR A 75 -18.94 13.65 -13.91
C THR A 75 -17.86 14.26 -13.01
N GLY A 76 -18.01 15.53 -12.60
CA GLY A 76 -17.15 16.12 -11.57
C GLY A 76 -17.24 15.37 -10.23
N LEU A 77 -18.47 15.06 -9.77
CA LEU A 77 -18.71 14.29 -8.55
C LEU A 77 -18.19 12.85 -8.66
N VAL A 78 -18.39 12.20 -9.81
CA VAL A 78 -17.83 10.86 -10.12
C VAL A 78 -16.32 10.88 -9.97
N THR A 79 -15.65 11.89 -10.54
CA THR A 79 -14.19 11.99 -10.53
C THR A 79 -13.67 12.12 -9.10
N ILE A 80 -14.27 13.00 -8.29
CA ILE A 80 -13.87 13.21 -6.90
C ILE A 80 -14.05 11.92 -6.08
N THR A 81 -15.23 11.30 -6.18
CA THR A 81 -15.51 10.07 -5.44
C THR A 81 -14.67 8.89 -5.90
N GLY A 82 -14.42 8.77 -7.21
CA GLY A 82 -13.55 7.76 -7.80
C GLY A 82 -12.11 7.86 -7.30
N VAL A 83 -11.54 9.07 -7.28
CA VAL A 83 -10.18 9.31 -6.76
C VAL A 83 -10.07 8.92 -5.29
N ILE A 84 -11.06 9.30 -4.46
CA ILE A 84 -11.07 8.92 -3.03
C ILE A 84 -11.09 7.39 -2.88
N LEU A 85 -11.94 6.70 -3.64
CA LEU A 85 -12.04 5.24 -3.59
C LEU A 85 -10.74 4.55 -4.05
N LEU A 86 -10.06 5.08 -5.08
CA LEU A 86 -8.79 4.54 -5.56
C LEU A 86 -7.58 4.88 -4.66
N ALA A 87 -7.65 5.97 -3.89
CA ALA A 87 -6.59 6.35 -2.95
C ALA A 87 -6.47 5.36 -1.78
N VAL A 88 -7.59 4.77 -1.36
CA VAL A 88 -7.66 3.81 -0.24
C VAL A 88 -6.74 2.58 -0.42
N PRO A 89 -6.82 1.80 -1.51
CA PRO A 89 -5.98 0.62 -1.71
C PRO A 89 -4.50 1.01 -1.84
N ALA A 90 -4.20 2.15 -2.49
CA ALA A 90 -2.84 2.69 -2.57
C ALA A 90 -2.28 2.99 -1.17
N ALA A 91 -3.07 3.64 -0.30
CA ALA A 91 -2.68 3.93 1.09
C ALA A 91 -2.45 2.65 1.91
N ILE A 92 -3.27 1.61 1.71
CA ILE A 92 -3.08 0.30 2.35
C ILE A 92 -1.74 -0.32 1.93
N LEU A 93 -1.44 -0.32 0.63
CA LEU A 93 -0.16 -0.82 0.12
C LEU A 93 1.01 -0.04 0.69
N ALA A 94 0.94 1.30 0.67
CA ALA A 94 1.97 2.17 1.25
C ALA A 94 2.22 1.87 2.73
N SER A 95 1.16 1.71 3.53
CA SER A 95 1.29 1.35 4.96
C SER A 95 1.99 0.01 5.16
N GLY A 96 1.72 -0.98 4.29
CA GLY A 96 2.38 -2.27 4.35
C GLY A 96 3.88 -2.20 4.03
N PHE A 97 4.27 -1.37 3.05
CA PHE A 97 5.69 -1.12 2.77
C PHE A 97 6.39 -0.37 3.90
N MET A 98 5.72 0.59 4.54
CA MET A 98 6.28 1.32 5.67
C MET A 98 6.53 0.40 6.87
N GLU A 99 5.58 -0.45 7.21
CA GLU A 99 5.71 -1.44 8.29
C GLU A 99 6.88 -2.40 8.04
N GLU A 100 7.04 -2.88 6.80
CA GLU A 100 8.16 -3.75 6.45
C GLU A 100 9.51 -3.02 6.53
N ARG A 101 9.58 -1.77 6.07
CA ARG A 101 10.78 -0.94 6.17
C ARG A 101 11.15 -0.63 7.63
N GLU A 102 10.17 -0.44 8.50
CA GLU A 102 10.38 -0.22 9.92
C GLU A 102 10.87 -1.50 10.61
N ARG A 103 10.24 -2.65 10.31
CA ARG A 103 10.70 -3.96 10.79
C ARG A 103 12.16 -4.24 10.40
N MET A 104 12.52 -4.01 9.14
CA MET A 104 13.90 -4.16 8.66
C MET A 104 14.87 -3.25 9.42
N ARG A 105 14.49 -2.00 9.68
CA ARG A 105 15.32 -1.06 10.46
C ARG A 105 15.52 -1.51 11.91
N HIS A 106 14.47 -2.00 12.58
CA HIS A 106 14.60 -2.56 13.92
C HIS A 106 15.53 -3.77 13.94
N MET A 107 15.37 -4.73 13.02
CA MET A 107 16.25 -5.89 12.94
C MET A 107 17.72 -5.51 12.70
N MET A 108 17.98 -4.50 11.87
CA MET A 108 19.34 -3.99 11.65
C MET A 108 19.91 -3.29 12.90
N SER A 109 19.09 -2.51 13.60
CA SER A 109 19.48 -1.83 14.85
C SER A 109 19.80 -2.85 15.95
N ASP A 110 18.95 -3.86 16.14
CA ASP A 110 19.14 -4.92 17.13
C ASP A 110 20.40 -5.74 16.83
N ARG A 111 20.65 -6.04 15.55
CA ARG A 111 21.87 -6.71 15.10
C ARG A 111 23.12 -5.86 15.32
N HIS A 112 23.03 -4.54 15.12
CA HIS A 112 24.16 -3.64 15.42
C HIS A 112 24.45 -3.60 16.93
N ALA A 113 23.41 -3.52 17.76
CA ALA A 113 23.56 -3.55 19.21
C ALA A 113 24.17 -4.87 19.70
N SER A 114 23.74 -6.02 19.16
CA SER A 114 24.31 -7.32 19.52
C SER A 114 25.78 -7.42 19.11
N LEU A 115 26.13 -7.03 17.88
CA LEU A 115 27.53 -7.02 17.41
C LEU A 115 28.42 -6.10 18.26
N HIS A 116 27.94 -4.92 18.65
CA HIS A 116 28.68 -4.03 19.53
C HIS A 116 28.94 -4.66 20.91
N SER A 117 27.94 -5.30 21.51
CA SER A 117 28.13 -5.99 22.79
C SER A 117 29.10 -7.18 22.68
N GLU A 118 29.07 -7.93 21.58
CA GLU A 118 30.02 -9.03 21.34
C GLU A 118 31.45 -8.53 21.15
N LEU A 119 31.63 -7.43 20.40
CA LEU A 119 32.93 -6.78 20.22
C LEU A 119 33.51 -6.31 21.56
N GLU A 120 32.68 -5.68 22.41
CA GLU A 120 33.11 -5.24 23.74
C GLU A 120 33.55 -6.41 24.63
N LEU A 121 32.85 -7.55 24.57
CA LEU A 121 33.23 -8.76 25.29
C LEU A 121 34.56 -9.33 24.79
N VAL A 122 34.78 -9.37 23.48
CA VAL A 122 36.04 -9.83 22.88
C VAL A 122 37.20 -8.91 23.25
N GLU A 123 36.99 -7.59 23.23
CA GLU A 123 37.99 -6.61 23.64
C GLU A 123 38.37 -6.76 25.12
N ARG A 124 37.39 -6.91 26.01
CA ARG A 124 37.63 -7.19 27.43
C ARG A 124 38.38 -8.51 27.65
N ALA A 125 38.04 -9.57 26.92
CA ALA A 125 38.75 -10.84 26.99
C ALA A 125 40.21 -10.69 26.50
N GLY A 126 40.45 -9.89 25.46
CA GLY A 126 41.79 -9.56 24.99
C GLY A 126 42.63 -8.85 26.05
N MET A 127 42.06 -7.88 26.77
CA MET A 127 42.74 -7.21 27.89
C MET A 127 43.11 -8.18 29.03
N LEU A 128 42.28 -9.20 29.30
CA LEU A 128 42.57 -10.20 30.32
C LEU A 128 43.72 -11.12 29.89
N ARG A 129 43.77 -11.49 28.60
CA ARG A 129 44.91 -12.22 28.03
C ARG A 129 46.20 -11.41 28.12
N ASP A 130 46.17 -10.12 27.75
CA ASP A 130 47.36 -9.27 27.78
C ASP A 130 47.89 -9.04 29.21
N LYS A 131 47.03 -9.13 30.22
CA LYS A 131 47.41 -9.12 31.65
C LYS A 131 47.94 -10.47 32.16
N GLY A 132 48.02 -11.48 31.30
CA GLY A 132 48.41 -12.86 31.66
C GLY A 132 47.38 -13.59 32.51
N ILE A 133 46.14 -13.07 32.62
CA ILE A 133 45.05 -13.69 33.39
C ILE A 133 44.38 -14.80 32.57
N LEU A 134 44.31 -14.61 31.25
CA LEU A 134 43.79 -15.61 30.31
C LEU A 134 44.92 -16.19 29.46
N SER A 135 44.95 -17.51 29.29
CA SER A 135 45.84 -18.15 28.32
C SER A 135 45.35 -17.96 26.88
N ASP A 136 46.24 -18.12 25.90
CA ASP A 136 45.88 -18.04 24.48
C ASP A 136 44.84 -19.10 24.09
N GLN A 137 44.91 -20.30 24.66
CA GLN A 137 43.92 -21.36 24.43
C GLN A 137 42.53 -20.95 24.94
N GLU A 138 42.44 -20.43 26.16
CA GLU A 138 41.16 -19.98 26.74
C GLU A 138 40.55 -18.81 25.95
N PHE A 139 41.39 -17.93 25.40
CA PHE A 139 40.93 -16.80 24.59
C PHE A 139 40.38 -17.25 23.23
N GLU A 140 41.04 -18.22 22.57
CA GLU A 140 40.54 -18.81 21.33
C GLU A 140 39.24 -19.60 21.55
N GLU A 141 39.12 -20.34 22.65
CA GLU A 141 37.86 -21.01 23.03
C GLU A 141 36.72 -20.02 23.27
N TYR A 142 37.02 -18.87 23.91
CA TYR A 142 36.03 -17.81 24.13
C TYR A 142 35.52 -17.21 22.82
N LYS A 143 36.42 -16.88 21.88
CA LYS A 143 36.04 -16.41 20.53
C LYS A 143 35.23 -17.44 19.76
N ALA A 144 35.60 -18.72 19.85
CA ALA A 144 34.87 -19.82 19.20
C ALA A 144 33.44 -19.97 19.74
N ARG A 145 33.24 -19.75 21.05
CA ARG A 145 31.92 -19.76 21.69
C ARG A 145 31.01 -18.62 21.24
N ILE A 146 31.53 -17.42 21.04
CA ILE A 146 30.75 -16.28 20.54
C ILE A 146 30.38 -16.47 19.07
N ARG A 147 31.31 -16.98 18.24
CA ARG A 147 31.09 -17.19 16.80
C ARG A 147 30.04 -18.27 16.47
N ASN A 148 29.86 -19.27 17.33
CA ASN A 148 28.92 -20.39 17.12
C ASN A 148 27.54 -20.17 17.76
N LYS A 149 27.28 -18.99 18.30
CA LYS A 149 26.01 -18.61 18.90
C LYS A 149 25.10 -17.93 17.87
#